data_AF-A0A2K6MNK0-F1
#
_entry.id   AF-A0A2K6MNK0-F1
#
_cell.length_a   1.000
_cell.length_b   1.000
_cell.length_c   1.000
_cell.angle_alpha   90.00
_cell.angle_beta   90.00
_cell.angle_gamma   90.00
#
_symmetry.space_group_name_H-M   'P 1'
#
loop_
_entity.id
_entity.type
_entity.pdbx_description
1 polymer ?
#
loop_
_entity_poly.entity_id
_entity_poly.type
_entity_poly.pdbx_seq_one_letter_code
_entity_poly.pdbx_strand_id
1 'polypeptide(L)' 'MPGTNCFLYLARTAIHRALICKRMEGHCEAECLTFEVKIGGCRAELTPYCCKTRKKH' A
#
# COMPACT_ATOMS: atom_id res chain seq x y z
N MET A 1 13.52 9.50 26.95
CA MET A 1 14.01 8.64 25.85
C MET A 1 12.88 7.70 25.41
N PRO A 2 12.02 8.03 24.42
CA PRO A 2 10.91 7.13 24.08
C PRO A 2 11.36 6.15 22.99
N GLY A 3 12.12 5.14 23.39
CA GLY A 3 12.50 4.00 22.56
C GLY A 3 11.73 2.76 22.99
N THR A 4 10.50 2.57 22.48
CA THR A 4 9.82 1.25 22.48
C THR A 4 8.58 1.15 21.56
N ASN A 5 8.04 2.26 21.05
CA ASN A 5 6.73 2.24 20.37
C ASN A 5 6.74 2.42 18.84
N CYS A 6 7.93 2.49 18.22
CA CYS A 6 8.03 2.69 16.77
C CYS A 6 7.44 1.50 16.00
N PHE A 7 7.72 0.25 16.40
CA PHE A 7 7.25 -0.94 15.69
C PHE A 7 5.72 -1.07 15.63
N LEU A 8 5.00 -0.79 16.72
CA LEU A 8 3.52 -0.86 16.74
C LEU A 8 2.89 0.26 15.91
N TYR A 9 3.46 1.47 15.92
CA TYR A 9 2.99 2.58 15.08
C TYR A 9 3.22 2.28 13.59
N LEU A 10 4.42 1.81 13.23
CA LEU A 10 4.77 1.48 11.86
C LEU A 10 3.92 0.31 11.33
N ALA A 11 3.69 -0.73 12.13
CA ALA A 11 2.80 -1.84 11.78
C ALA A 11 1.34 -1.41 11.60
N ARG A 12 0.79 -0.57 12.50
CA ARG A 12 -0.55 0.01 12.35
C ARG A 12 -0.68 0.85 11.09
N THR A 13 0.32 1.67 10.76
CA THR A 13 0.31 2.47 9.53
C THR A 13 0.39 1.61 8.27
N ALA A 14 1.08 0.46 8.30
CA ALA A 14 1.16 -0.46 7.17
C ALA A 14 -0.18 -1.17 6.91
N ILE A 15 -0.80 -1.73 7.96
CA ILE A 15 -2.14 -2.36 7.88
C ILE A 15 -3.17 -1.36 7.36
N HIS A 16 -3.12 -0.13 7.88
CA HIS A 16 -4.02 0.95 7.45
C HIS A 16 -3.87 1.29 5.96
N ARG A 17 -2.63 1.31 5.44
CA ARG A 17 -2.35 1.57 4.02
C ARG A 17 -2.84 0.46 3.10
N ALA A 18 -2.64 -0.80 3.47
CA ALA A 18 -3.15 -1.94 2.70
C ALA A 18 -4.70 -1.95 2.67
N LEU A 19 -5.35 -1.64 3.79
CA LEU A 19 -6.80 -1.51 3.86
C LEU A 19 -7.34 -0.36 2.99
N ILE A 20 -6.67 0.81 3.01
CA ILE A 20 -7.00 1.92 2.13
C ILE A 20 -6.85 1.51 0.66
N CYS A 21 -5.76 0.82 0.31
CA CYS A 21 -5.52 0.36 -1.05
C CYS A 21 -6.66 -0.55 -1.54
N LYS A 22 -7.04 -1.55 -0.74
CA LYS A 22 -8.20 -2.40 -1.04
C LYS A 22 -9.50 -1.61 -1.15
N ARG A 23 -9.73 -0.62 -0.27
CA ARG A 23 -10.94 0.23 -0.30
C ARG A 23 -11.04 1.04 -1.59
N MET A 24 -9.91 1.41 -2.18
CA MET A 24 -9.86 2.10 -3.48
C MET A 24 -9.97 1.14 -4.69
N GLU A 25 -10.33 -0.13 -4.48
CA GLU A 25 -10.28 -1.20 -5.50
C GLU A 25 -8.86 -1.39 -6.08
N GLY A 26 -7.83 -1.09 -5.29
CA GLY A 26 -6.43 -1.36 -5.63
C GLY A 26 -5.90 -2.62 -4.97
N HIS A 27 -4.71 -3.04 -5.39
CA HIS A 27 -3.94 -4.13 -4.77
C HIS A 27 -2.50 -3.70 -4.55
N CYS A 28 -1.82 -4.38 -3.63
CA CYS A 28 -0.46 -4.04 -3.23
C CYS A 28 0.53 -4.87 -4.05
N GLU A 29 1.44 -4.22 -4.77
CA GLU A 29 2.38 -4.91 -5.64
C GLU A 29 3.82 -4.39 -5.54
N ALA A 30 4.77 -5.23 -5.94
CA ALA A 30 6.20 -4.89 -6.02
C ALA A 30 6.44 -3.74 -7.01
N GLU A 31 5.77 -3.81 -8.16
CA GLU A 31 5.70 -2.82 -9.24
C GLU A 31 4.33 -2.89 -9.90
N CYS A 32 3.77 -1.75 -10.32
CA CYS A 32 2.48 -1.76 -11.02
C CYS A 32 2.64 -2.22 -12.46
N LEU A 33 1.67 -2.97 -12.99
CA LEU A 33 1.69 -3.39 -14.39
C LEU A 33 1.48 -2.20 -15.34
N THR A 34 1.84 -2.36 -16.61
CA THR A 34 1.75 -1.28 -17.62
C THR A 34 0.33 -0.76 -17.86
N PHE A 35 -0.69 -1.58 -17.60
CA PHE A 35 -2.10 -1.22 -17.68
C PHE A 35 -2.69 -0.70 -16.36
N GLU A 36 -1.85 -0.54 -15.35
CA GLU A 36 -2.22 -0.08 -14.02
C GLU A 36 -1.69 1.32 -13.75
N VAL A 37 -2.18 1.92 -12.68
CA VAL A 37 -1.69 3.18 -12.15
C VAL A 37 -1.31 3.00 -10.68
N LYS A 38 -0.16 3.56 -10.32
CA LYS A 38 0.25 3.71 -8.92
C LYS A 38 -0.58 4.82 -8.29
N ILE A 39 -1.42 4.46 -7.33
CA ILE A 39 -2.30 5.40 -6.61
C ILE A 39 -1.83 5.67 -5.17
N GLY A 40 -0.85 4.92 -4.68
CA GLY A 40 -0.31 5.09 -3.33
C GLY A 40 0.75 4.04 -2.98
N GLY A 41 0.91 3.77 -1.69
CA GLY A 41 1.83 2.72 -1.21
C GLY A 41 1.25 1.90 -0.06
N CYS A 42 1.55 0.60 -0.05
CA CYS A 42 1.03 -0.36 0.93
C CYS A 42 1.98 -0.68 2.09
N ARG A 43 3.26 -0.29 1.98
CA ARG A 43 4.30 -0.54 3.02
C ARG A 43 4.34 -2.00 3.49
N ALA A 44 4.19 -2.94 2.56
CA ALA A 44 4.69 -4.28 2.71
C ALA A 44 6.11 -4.31 2.10
N GLU A 45 7.05 -4.95 2.79
CA GLU A 45 8.47 -4.96 2.40
C GLU A 45 8.69 -5.44 0.96
N LEU A 46 7.83 -6.36 0.49
CA LEU A 46 7.87 -6.90 -0.87
C LEU A 46 6.85 -6.24 -1.82
N THR A 47 5.84 -5.54 -1.31
CA THR A 47 4.78 -4.91 -2.11
C THR A 47 4.54 -3.47 -1.68
N PRO A 48 5.48 -2.56 -2.00
CA PRO A 48 5.44 -1.19 -1.50
C PRO A 48 4.38 -0.34 -2.20
N TYR A 49 3.91 -0.70 -3.39
CA TYR A 49 3.01 0.14 -4.18
C TYR A 49 1.55 -0.30 -4.08
N CYS A 50 0.64 0.66 -4.12
CA CYS A 50 -0.78 0.40 -4.34
C CYS A 50 -1.12 0.69 -5.80
N CYS A 51 -1.51 -0.35 -6.53
CA CYS A 51 -1.77 -0.35 -7.96
C CYS A 51 -3.26 -0.53 -8.22
N LYS A 52 -3.81 0.17 -9.22
CA LYS A 52 -5.20 0.02 -9.65
C LYS A 52 -5.26 -0.10 -11.17
N THR A 53 -6.03 -1.07 -11.65
CA THR A 53 -6.30 -1.25 -13.08
C THR A 53 -6.98 -0.02 -13.66
N ARG A 54 -6.44 0.49 -14.77
CA ARG A 54 -7.11 1.53 -15.55
C ARG A 54 -8.40 0.93 -16.10
N LYS A 55 -9.56 1.41 -15.65
CA LYS A 55 -10.83 1.09 -16.32
C LYS A 55 -10.75 1.77 -17.70
N LYS A 56 -10.55 0.99 -18.76
CA LYS A 56 -10.71 1.48 -20.15
C LYS A 56 -12.18 1.91 -20.28
N HIS A 57 -12.37 3.20 -20.53
CA HIS A 57 -13.67 3.80 -20.82
C HIS A 57 -14.12 3.38 -22.22
#